data_AF-A0A515A230-F1
#
_entry.id   AF-A0A515A230-F1
#
_cell.length_a   1.000
_cell.length_b   1.000
_cell.length_c   1.000
_cell.angle_alpha   90.00
_cell.angle_beta   90.00
_cell.angle_gamma   90.00
#
_symmetry.space_group_name_H-M   'P 1'
#
loop_
_entity.id
_entity.type
_entity.pdbx_description
1 polymer ?
#
loop_
_entity_poly.entity_id
_entity_poly.type
_entity_poly.pdbx_seq_one_letter_code
_entity_poly.pdbx_strand_id
1 'polypeptide(L)'
;MKIQHKQSDEIRELDRHSWETNPEYQSRRNFWKVLDEGDPVRVFWTEDNGEVRDLGLMDRDHAKNMIKINAKQCHYEELTPEENPAKKNESELIDKILEEGQNNYLSTDRSTPDDYEKAFQKARRLGLLQAASKNSFELSKEGERAYELGGVENWKKEKEDEKKRHSIHISGGNAVIGNNNSGNSQGRDFLNSQSPTFITSKHPSAIPENNPIKKSDHSIWDKIKYISGIAAALAALIGLLVAIAKAVGYL
;
A
#
# COMPACT_ATOMS: atom_id res chain seq x y z
N MET A 1 -1.48 17.33 -4.85
CA MET A 1 -1.57 17.11 -6.32
C MET A 1 -0.58 18.01 -7.08
N LYS A 2 -0.01 17.56 -8.20
CA LYS A 2 0.85 18.37 -9.11
C LYS A 2 0.24 18.48 -10.50
N ILE A 3 0.22 19.69 -11.04
CA ILE A 3 -0.19 19.96 -12.43
C ILE A 3 0.89 20.72 -13.19
N GLN A 4 0.96 20.50 -14.49
CA GLN A 4 1.83 21.22 -15.41
C GLN A 4 0.98 21.89 -16.49
N HIS A 5 1.27 23.15 -16.80
CA HIS A 5 0.63 23.79 -17.93
C HIS A 5 1.11 23.13 -19.24
N LYS A 6 0.23 22.92 -20.21
CA LYS A 6 0.57 22.18 -21.44
C LYS A 6 1.38 23.01 -22.44
N GLN A 7 1.30 24.34 -22.34
CA GLN A 7 1.96 25.28 -23.26
C GLN A 7 3.13 26.01 -22.62
N SER A 8 3.27 25.94 -21.29
CA SER A 8 4.41 26.50 -20.55
C SER A 8 4.94 25.43 -19.62
N ASP A 9 6.25 25.42 -19.34
CA ASP A 9 6.83 24.48 -18.37
C ASP A 9 6.49 24.83 -16.90
N GLU A 10 5.42 25.59 -16.69
CA GLU A 10 4.94 25.99 -15.38
C GLU A 10 4.35 24.77 -14.65
N ILE A 11 4.92 24.45 -13.48
CA ILE A 11 4.42 23.41 -12.59
C ILE A 11 3.83 24.08 -11.35
N ARG A 12 2.60 23.68 -11.00
CA ARG A 12 1.93 24.12 -9.78
C ARG A 12 1.65 22.92 -8.88
N GLU A 13 1.90 23.13 -7.59
CA GLU A 13 1.40 22.27 -6.52
C GLU A 13 0.11 22.88 -5.98
N LEU A 14 -0.94 22.07 -5.94
CA LEU A 14 -2.22 22.46 -5.37
C LEU A 14 -2.86 21.24 -4.70
N ASP A 15 -3.74 21.52 -3.76
CA ASP A 15 -4.60 20.49 -3.19
C ASP A 15 -5.71 20.11 -4.18
N ARG A 16 -6.20 18.86 -4.08
CA ARG A 16 -7.23 18.34 -4.98
C ARG A 16 -8.55 19.12 -4.84
N HIS A 17 -8.87 19.65 -3.67
CA HIS A 17 -10.07 20.44 -3.49
C HIS A 17 -10.02 21.71 -4.33
N SER A 18 -8.93 22.47 -4.28
CA SER A 18 -8.68 23.64 -5.13
C SER A 18 -8.77 23.32 -6.63
N TRP A 19 -8.30 22.14 -7.05
CA TRP A 19 -8.43 21.70 -8.46
C TRP A 19 -9.87 21.45 -8.89
N GLU A 20 -10.68 20.95 -7.97
CA GLU A 20 -12.08 20.62 -8.22
C GLU A 20 -13.00 21.81 -8.08
N THR A 21 -12.69 22.78 -7.21
CA THR A 21 -13.62 23.86 -6.85
C THR A 21 -13.21 25.24 -7.35
N ASN A 22 -11.93 25.50 -7.65
CA ASN A 22 -11.49 26.82 -8.07
C ASN A 22 -11.89 27.12 -9.54
N PRO A 23 -12.62 28.23 -9.81
CA PRO A 23 -13.05 28.61 -11.16
C PRO A 23 -11.91 28.77 -12.18
N GLU A 24 -10.72 29.19 -11.75
CA GLU A 24 -9.54 29.31 -12.63
C GLU A 24 -9.17 27.94 -13.22
N TYR A 25 -9.13 26.91 -12.38
CA TYR A 25 -8.73 25.56 -12.80
C TYR A 25 -9.86 24.83 -13.52
N GLN A 26 -11.12 25.04 -13.13
CA GLN A 26 -12.27 24.47 -13.85
C GLN A 26 -12.36 24.99 -15.29
N SER A 27 -12.28 26.32 -15.47
CA SER A 27 -12.41 26.95 -16.79
C SER A 27 -11.22 26.66 -17.72
N ARG A 28 -10.05 26.36 -17.15
CA ARG A 28 -8.81 26.11 -17.90
C ARG A 28 -8.30 24.68 -17.82
N ARG A 29 -9.14 23.72 -17.42
CA ARG A 29 -8.74 22.32 -17.18
C ARG A 29 -7.97 21.69 -18.34
N ASN A 30 -8.36 22.02 -19.57
CA ASN A 30 -7.73 21.50 -20.78
C ASN A 30 -6.30 21.99 -21.00
N PHE A 31 -5.90 23.09 -20.37
CA PHE A 31 -4.53 23.64 -20.44
C PHE A 31 -3.59 23.03 -19.41
N TRP A 32 -4.08 22.19 -18.50
CA TRP A 32 -3.27 21.57 -17.46
C TRP A 32 -3.18 20.05 -17.69
N LYS A 33 -1.98 19.49 -17.50
CA LYS A 33 -1.72 18.05 -17.41
C LYS A 33 -1.52 17.72 -15.93
N VAL A 34 -2.30 16.78 -15.40
CA VAL A 34 -2.07 16.27 -14.04
C VAL A 34 -0.83 15.38 -14.08
N LEU A 35 0.19 15.76 -13.32
CA LEU A 35 1.44 15.01 -13.20
C LEU A 35 1.36 13.98 -12.07
N ASP A 36 0.68 14.34 -10.99
CA ASP A 36 0.53 13.53 -9.78
C ASP A 36 -0.82 13.87 -9.15
N GLU A 37 -1.70 12.88 -9.03
CA GLU A 37 -3.04 13.07 -8.44
C GLU A 37 -3.00 13.32 -6.93
N GLY A 38 -1.85 13.10 -6.27
CA GLY A 38 -1.73 13.02 -4.82
C GLY A 38 -2.29 11.71 -4.27
N ASP A 39 -2.39 11.61 -2.95
CA ASP A 39 -3.11 10.53 -2.26
C ASP A 39 -4.52 11.03 -1.92
N PRO A 40 -5.54 10.84 -2.79
CA PRO A 40 -6.89 11.30 -2.49
C PRO A 40 -7.52 10.46 -1.38
N VAL A 41 -8.21 11.14 -0.47
CA VAL A 41 -8.99 10.55 0.62
C VAL A 41 -10.40 11.16 0.60
N ARG A 42 -11.41 10.39 1.03
CA ARG A 42 -12.75 10.93 1.24
C ARG A 42 -12.80 11.53 2.65
N VAL A 43 -13.28 12.76 2.76
CA VAL A 43 -13.28 13.51 4.03
C VAL A 43 -14.70 13.68 4.52
N PHE A 44 -14.89 13.45 5.81
CA PHE A 44 -16.19 13.54 6.48
C PHE A 44 -16.14 14.56 7.62
N TRP A 45 -17.28 15.20 7.85
CA TRP A 45 -17.53 16.12 8.94
C TRP A 45 -18.67 15.61 9.82
N THR A 46 -18.40 15.41 11.11
CA THR A 46 -19.39 15.08 12.13
C THR A 46 -19.84 16.37 12.81
N GLU A 47 -21.09 16.74 12.60
CA GLU A 47 -21.74 17.87 13.27
C GLU A 47 -21.98 17.55 14.76
N ASP A 48 -22.24 18.58 15.57
CA ASP A 48 -22.43 18.43 17.02
C ASP A 48 -23.67 17.59 17.39
N ASN A 49 -24.61 17.44 16.46
CA ASN A 49 -25.78 16.58 16.57
C ASN A 49 -25.48 15.10 16.24
N GLY A 50 -24.25 14.77 15.85
CA GLY A 50 -23.80 13.44 15.43
C GLY A 50 -24.05 13.12 13.95
N GLU A 51 -24.59 14.05 13.17
CA GLU A 51 -24.79 13.90 11.73
C GLU A 51 -23.46 13.93 10.98
N VAL A 52 -23.26 12.98 10.06
CA VAL A 52 -22.03 12.88 9.26
C VAL A 52 -22.29 13.41 7.86
N ARG A 53 -21.53 14.43 7.46
CA ARG A 53 -21.57 15.07 6.15
C ARG A 53 -20.33 14.71 5.34
N ASP A 54 -20.53 14.25 4.11
CA ASP A 54 -19.46 14.04 3.14
C ASP A 54 -18.98 15.41 2.59
N LEU A 55 -17.70 15.72 2.80
CA LEU A 55 -17.05 16.93 2.28
C LEU A 55 -16.41 16.70 0.91
N GLY A 56 -16.43 15.47 0.40
CA GLY A 56 -15.90 15.06 -0.89
C GLY A 56 -14.46 14.58 -0.84
N LEU A 57 -13.85 14.51 -2.02
CA LEU A 57 -12.47 14.06 -2.19
C LEU A 57 -11.50 15.21 -1.92
N MET A 58 -10.48 14.93 -1.11
CA MET A 58 -9.41 15.88 -0.80
C MET A 58 -8.05 15.19 -0.87
N ASP A 59 -7.00 16.00 -0.98
CA ASP A 59 -5.63 15.52 -0.82
C ASP A 59 -5.40 15.11 0.66
N ARG A 60 -4.74 13.97 0.89
CA ARG A 60 -4.46 13.44 2.24
C ARG A 60 -3.80 14.46 3.16
N ASP A 61 -2.89 15.29 2.67
CA ASP A 61 -2.22 16.27 3.52
C ASP A 61 -3.13 17.45 3.88
N HIS A 62 -4.04 17.82 2.97
CA HIS A 62 -5.12 18.76 3.27
C HIS A 62 -6.05 18.19 4.35
N ALA A 63 -6.48 16.94 4.20
CA ALA A 63 -7.32 16.25 5.18
C ALA A 63 -6.65 16.17 6.56
N LYS A 64 -5.34 15.83 6.62
CA LYS A 64 -4.58 15.85 7.88
C LYS A 64 -4.58 17.24 8.53
N ASN A 65 -4.45 18.31 7.75
CA ASN A 65 -4.47 19.67 8.29
C ASN A 65 -5.86 20.04 8.83
N MET A 66 -6.94 19.63 8.16
CA MET A 66 -8.30 19.81 8.68
C MET A 66 -8.51 19.06 10.00
N ILE A 67 -8.04 17.81 10.09
CA ILE A 67 -8.12 17.01 11.33
C ILE A 67 -7.32 17.66 12.46
N LYS A 68 -6.15 18.25 12.19
CA LYS A 68 -5.39 18.97 13.22
C LYS A 68 -6.17 20.13 13.84
N ILE A 69 -6.96 20.83 13.03
CA ILE A 69 -7.75 21.99 13.48
C ILE A 69 -9.06 21.50 14.14
N ASN A 70 -9.70 20.49 13.56
CA ASN A 70 -11.05 20.05 13.92
C ASN A 70 -11.08 18.55 14.29
N ALA A 71 -10.20 18.10 15.19
CA ALA A 71 -9.96 16.68 15.45
C ALA A 71 -11.19 15.86 15.91
N LYS A 72 -12.21 16.52 16.47
CA LYS A 72 -13.45 15.88 16.93
C LYS A 72 -14.51 15.76 15.84
N GLN A 73 -14.44 16.62 14.83
CA GLN A 73 -15.47 16.78 13.81
C GLN A 73 -14.98 16.27 12.46
N CYS A 74 -13.68 16.27 12.18
CA CYS A 74 -13.16 15.82 10.90
C CYS A 74 -12.47 14.46 11.01
N HIS A 75 -12.79 13.56 10.08
CA HIS A 75 -12.02 12.35 9.82
C HIS A 75 -11.94 12.10 8.31
N TYR A 76 -11.00 11.27 7.87
CA TYR A 76 -10.91 10.84 6.48
C TYR A 76 -10.87 9.32 6.39
N GLU A 77 -11.36 8.80 5.27
CA GLU A 77 -11.25 7.40 4.90
C GLU A 77 -10.41 7.26 3.63
N GLU A 78 -9.62 6.19 3.55
CA GLU A 78 -8.93 5.87 2.31
C GLU A 78 -9.92 5.40 1.26
N LEU A 79 -9.73 5.86 0.01
CA LEU A 79 -10.53 5.36 -1.10
C LEU A 79 -10.29 3.87 -1.31
N THR A 80 -11.38 3.15 -1.51
CA THR A 80 -11.29 1.75 -1.92
C THR A 80 -10.65 1.66 -3.31
N PRO A 81 -10.03 0.51 -3.67
CA PRO A 81 -9.45 0.32 -5.01
C PRO A 81 -10.47 0.46 -6.15
N GLU A 82 -11.76 0.26 -5.86
CA GLU A 82 -12.88 0.45 -6.79
C GLU A 82 -13.18 1.95 -7.02
N GLU A 83 -13.01 2.77 -5.98
CA GLU A 83 -13.21 4.23 -6.04
C GLU A 83 -11.97 4.99 -6.53
N ASN A 84 -10.80 4.34 -6.56
CA ASN A 84 -9.57 4.91 -7.09
C ASN A 84 -8.85 3.92 -8.04
N PRO A 85 -9.33 3.77 -9.29
CA PRO A 85 -8.74 2.85 -10.26
C PRO A 85 -7.31 3.25 -10.66
N ALA A 86 -6.94 4.53 -10.55
CA ALA A 86 -5.59 5.01 -10.81
C ALA A 86 -4.59 4.50 -9.76
N LYS A 87 -4.96 4.52 -8.46
CA LYS A 87 -4.14 3.95 -7.38
C LYS A 87 -4.06 2.42 -7.49
N LYS A 88 -5.15 1.77 -7.89
CA LYS A 88 -5.14 0.32 -8.16
C LYS A 88 -4.16 -0.04 -9.29
N ASN A 89 -4.25 0.66 -10.42
CA ASN A 89 -3.35 0.45 -11.55
C ASN A 89 -1.88 0.78 -11.21
N GLU A 90 -1.64 1.83 -10.43
CA GLU A 90 -0.29 2.19 -9.99
C GLU A 90 0.32 1.16 -9.01
N SER A 91 -0.44 0.68 -8.03
CA SER A 91 0.03 -0.36 -7.11
C SER A 91 0.28 -1.67 -7.84
N GLU A 92 -0.58 -2.06 -8.79
CA GLU A 92 -0.35 -3.22 -9.66
C GLU A 92 0.93 -3.07 -10.50
N LEU A 93 1.21 -1.86 -11.01
CA LEU A 93 2.46 -1.59 -11.74
C LEU A 93 3.69 -1.65 -10.83
N ILE A 94 3.59 -1.16 -9.59
CA ILE A 94 4.68 -1.30 -8.61
C ILE A 94 4.89 -2.78 -8.27
N ASP A 95 3.83 -3.56 -8.06
CA ASP A 95 3.93 -4.98 -7.78
C ASP A 95 4.59 -5.74 -8.94
N LYS A 96 4.26 -5.35 -10.18
CA LYS A 96 4.94 -5.86 -11.38
C LYS A 96 6.44 -5.50 -11.39
N ILE A 97 6.79 -4.27 -11.02
CA ILE A 97 8.20 -3.86 -10.88
C ILE A 97 8.91 -4.69 -9.81
N LEU A 98 8.23 -5.01 -8.70
CA LEU A 98 8.78 -5.87 -7.66
C LEU A 98 9.04 -7.30 -8.17
N GLU A 99 8.10 -7.86 -8.94
CA GLU A 99 8.25 -9.18 -9.57
C GLU A 99 9.40 -9.20 -10.59
N GLU A 100 9.51 -8.18 -11.43
CA GLU A 100 10.60 -8.05 -12.41
C GLU A 100 11.97 -7.90 -11.70
N GLY A 101 12.02 -7.18 -10.58
CA GLY A 101 13.23 -6.91 -9.81
C GLY A 101 13.76 -8.09 -8.99
N GLN A 102 12.94 -9.12 -8.75
CA GLN A 102 13.35 -10.32 -7.98
C GLN A 102 14.45 -11.13 -8.69
N ASN A 103 14.44 -11.14 -10.02
CA ASN A 103 15.33 -11.98 -10.82
C ASN A 103 16.24 -11.19 -11.76
N ASN A 104 16.04 -9.88 -11.89
CA ASN A 104 16.73 -9.05 -12.86
C ASN A 104 17.05 -7.66 -12.33
N TYR A 105 18.01 -7.00 -12.98
CA TYR A 105 18.19 -5.56 -12.84
C TYR A 105 17.10 -4.82 -13.60
N LEU A 106 16.56 -3.79 -12.97
CA LEU A 106 15.54 -2.92 -13.51
C LEU A 106 16.18 -1.68 -14.13
N SER A 107 15.67 -1.28 -15.30
CA SER A 107 16.05 -0.03 -15.97
C SER A 107 14.87 0.53 -16.72
N THR A 108 14.77 1.86 -16.77
CA THR A 108 13.80 2.53 -17.62
C THR A 108 14.50 3.24 -18.77
N ASP A 109 13.82 3.31 -19.91
CA ASP A 109 14.32 3.94 -21.13
C ASP A 109 13.25 4.84 -21.77
N ARG A 110 13.59 5.47 -22.91
CA ARG A 110 12.66 6.37 -23.62
C ARG A 110 11.43 5.68 -24.20
N SER A 111 11.42 4.34 -24.27
CA SER A 111 10.29 3.55 -24.77
C SER A 111 9.37 3.06 -23.64
N THR A 112 9.76 3.28 -22.39
CA THR A 112 8.99 2.88 -21.21
C THR A 112 7.68 3.69 -21.14
N PRO A 113 6.51 3.04 -20.98
CA PRO A 113 5.24 3.75 -20.84
C PRO A 113 5.25 4.74 -19.66
N ASP A 114 4.66 5.92 -19.85
CA ASP A 114 4.61 7.00 -18.83
C ASP A 114 4.12 6.50 -17.46
N ASP A 115 3.13 5.61 -17.43
CA ASP A 115 2.54 5.10 -16.18
C ASP A 115 3.49 4.12 -15.47
N TYR A 116 4.25 3.32 -16.22
CA TYR A 116 5.28 2.45 -15.65
C TYR A 116 6.45 3.29 -15.11
N GLU A 117 6.88 4.33 -15.83
CA GLU A 117 7.93 5.26 -15.36
C GLU A 117 7.51 5.95 -14.06
N LYS A 118 6.24 6.39 -13.95
CA LYS A 118 5.70 6.96 -12.71
C LYS A 118 5.73 5.96 -11.55
N ALA A 119 5.25 4.74 -11.78
CA ALA A 119 5.28 3.66 -10.79
C ALA A 119 6.72 3.34 -10.37
N PHE A 120 7.65 3.32 -11.31
CA PHE A 120 9.08 3.12 -11.07
C PHE A 120 9.68 4.20 -10.18
N GLN A 121 9.45 5.48 -10.52
CA GLN A 121 9.92 6.59 -9.68
C GLN A 121 9.26 6.62 -8.30
N LYS A 122 8.03 6.13 -8.18
CA LYS A 122 7.35 5.99 -6.87
C LYS A 122 7.96 4.87 -6.05
N ALA A 123 8.22 3.70 -6.65
CA ALA A 123 8.91 2.59 -5.98
C ALA A 123 10.30 3.02 -5.47
N ARG A 124 11.04 3.81 -6.24
CA ARG A 124 12.30 4.45 -5.80
C ARG A 124 12.09 5.39 -4.60
N ARG A 125 11.09 6.27 -4.66
CA ARG A 125 10.77 7.20 -3.55
C ARG A 125 10.33 6.50 -2.28
N LEU A 126 9.66 5.36 -2.41
CA LEU A 126 9.27 4.49 -1.29
C LEU A 126 10.46 3.70 -0.72
N GLY A 127 11.64 3.78 -1.34
CA GLY A 127 12.83 3.05 -0.91
C GLY A 127 12.80 1.56 -1.24
N LEU A 128 11.89 1.13 -2.13
CA LEU A 128 11.76 -0.28 -2.55
C LEU A 128 12.83 -0.68 -3.57
N LEU A 129 13.40 0.30 -4.26
CA LEU A 129 14.46 0.12 -5.25
C LEU A 129 15.73 0.82 -4.81
N GLN A 130 16.87 0.17 -5.01
CA GLN A 130 18.20 0.74 -4.78
C GLN A 130 19.04 0.72 -6.06
N ALA A 131 19.98 1.65 -6.18
CA ALA A 131 20.83 1.72 -7.36
C ALA A 131 21.86 0.58 -7.32
N ALA A 132 21.83 -0.28 -8.34
CA ALA A 132 22.87 -1.29 -8.59
C ALA A 132 24.01 -0.70 -9.43
N SER A 133 23.68 0.20 -10.37
CA SER A 133 24.65 0.94 -11.18
C SER A 133 24.11 2.31 -11.61
N LYS A 134 24.86 3.04 -12.45
CA LYS A 134 24.47 4.37 -12.96
C LYS A 134 23.08 4.40 -13.62
N ASN A 135 22.70 3.30 -14.29
CA ASN A 135 21.44 3.19 -15.05
C ASN A 135 20.64 1.91 -14.70
N SER A 136 20.98 1.22 -13.61
CA SER A 136 20.28 0.01 -13.21
C SER A 136 19.95 0.01 -11.73
N PHE A 137 18.81 -0.58 -11.41
CA PHE A 137 18.26 -0.69 -10.07
C PHE A 137 18.01 -2.15 -9.74
N GLU A 138 18.05 -2.46 -8.46
CA GLU A 138 17.66 -3.76 -7.91
C GLU A 138 16.70 -3.53 -6.74
N LEU A 139 16.06 -4.59 -6.27
CA LEU A 139 15.25 -4.51 -5.06
C LEU A 139 16.13 -4.16 -3.87
N SER A 140 15.65 -3.23 -3.05
CA SER A 140 16.20 -3.05 -1.72
C SER A 140 15.66 -4.14 -0.79
N LYS A 141 16.19 -4.23 0.44
CA LYS A 141 15.60 -5.10 1.48
C LYS A 141 14.13 -4.82 1.75
N GLU A 142 13.72 -3.56 1.61
CA GLU A 142 12.31 -3.17 1.75
C GLU A 142 11.49 -3.58 0.52
N GLY A 143 12.08 -3.54 -0.67
CA GLY A 143 11.47 -4.07 -1.90
C GLY A 143 11.27 -5.58 -1.86
N GLU A 144 12.28 -6.33 -1.39
CA GLU A 144 12.18 -7.78 -1.18
C GLU A 144 11.08 -8.11 -0.16
N ARG A 145 11.05 -7.41 0.98
CA ARG A 145 9.99 -7.58 1.98
C ARG A 145 8.61 -7.23 1.42
N ALA A 146 8.50 -6.18 0.60
CA ALA A 146 7.24 -5.83 -0.04
C ALA A 146 6.74 -6.91 -1.00
N TYR A 147 7.65 -7.53 -1.75
CA TYR A 147 7.35 -8.68 -2.59
C TYR A 147 6.89 -9.89 -1.76
N GLU A 148 7.61 -10.24 -0.68
CA GLU A 148 7.28 -11.36 0.21
C GLU A 148 5.90 -11.21 0.88
N LEU A 149 5.50 -9.98 1.19
CA LEU A 149 4.18 -9.65 1.74
C LEU A 149 3.05 -9.69 0.70
N GLY A 150 3.37 -10.01 -0.55
CA GLY A 150 2.39 -10.08 -1.64
C GLY A 150 1.99 -8.72 -2.18
N GLY A 151 2.89 -7.72 -2.13
CA GLY A 151 2.74 -6.44 -2.81
C GLY A 151 2.90 -5.21 -1.93
N VAL A 152 3.01 -4.06 -2.59
CA VAL A 152 3.30 -2.76 -1.99
C VAL A 152 2.22 -2.30 -1.00
N GLU A 153 0.96 -2.66 -1.22
CA GLU A 153 -0.14 -2.28 -0.32
C GLU A 153 -0.07 -3.02 1.02
N ASN A 154 0.33 -4.29 1.01
CA ASN A 154 0.50 -5.06 2.26
C ASN A 154 1.72 -4.57 3.03
N TRP A 155 2.81 -4.23 2.34
CA TRP A 155 3.97 -3.58 2.93
C TRP A 155 3.65 -2.22 3.57
N LYS A 156 2.86 -1.38 2.89
CA LYS A 156 2.42 -0.09 3.47
C LYS A 156 1.65 -0.30 4.77
N LYS A 157 0.70 -1.24 4.79
CA LYS A 157 -0.06 -1.58 6.00
C LYS A 157 0.85 -2.05 7.14
N GLU A 158 1.81 -2.91 6.85
CA GLU A 158 2.79 -3.36 7.84
C GLU A 158 3.62 -2.19 8.40
N LYS A 159 4.11 -1.29 7.54
CA LYS A 159 4.85 -0.10 7.97
C LYS A 159 4.01 0.85 8.83
N GLU A 160 2.73 0.99 8.55
CA GLU A 160 1.82 1.78 9.39
C GLU A 160 1.62 1.14 10.75
N ASP A 161 1.46 -0.18 10.80
CA ASP A 161 1.30 -0.90 12.06
C ASP A 161 2.59 -0.94 12.89
N GLU A 162 3.76 -1.05 12.24
CA GLU A 162 5.06 -0.86 12.89
C GLU A 162 5.16 0.53 13.52
N LYS A 163 4.77 1.60 12.80
CA LYS A 163 4.77 2.97 13.35
C LYS A 163 3.85 3.12 14.56
N LYS A 164 2.66 2.52 14.54
CA LYS A 164 1.72 2.52 15.68
C LYS A 164 2.28 1.78 16.89
N ARG A 165 3.09 0.73 16.69
CA ARG A 165 3.75 0.00 17.79
C ARG A 165 4.90 0.78 18.41
N HIS A 166 5.63 1.55 17.61
CA HIS A 166 6.75 2.37 18.09
C HIS A 166 6.33 3.73 18.68
N SER A 167 5.05 4.09 18.63
CA SER A 167 4.53 5.34 19.22
C SER A 167 4.19 5.24 20.72
N ILE A 168 4.71 4.24 21.45
CA ILE A 168 4.71 4.30 22.93
C ILE A 168 5.75 5.33 23.35
N HIS A 169 5.33 6.59 23.35
CA HIS A 169 6.07 7.69 23.94
C HIS A 169 5.99 7.55 25.46
N ILE A 170 6.98 6.92 26.09
CA ILE A 170 7.22 7.10 27.52
C ILE A 170 7.83 8.49 27.65
N SER A 171 6.98 9.52 27.70
CA SER A 171 7.41 10.84 28.17
C SER A 171 7.96 10.66 29.59
N GLY A 172 9.23 10.99 29.79
CA GLY A 172 9.92 10.87 31.07
C GLY A 172 9.22 11.67 32.19
N GLY A 173 8.27 11.02 32.85
CA GLY A 173 7.59 11.49 34.05
C GLY A 173 6.94 10.30 34.73
N ASN A 174 7.42 9.97 35.93
CA ASN A 174 7.02 8.84 36.80
C ASN A 174 5.67 8.18 36.46
N ALA A 175 5.71 7.09 35.70
CA ALA A 175 4.61 6.13 35.71
C ALA A 175 4.73 5.29 36.98
N VAL A 176 3.99 5.68 38.02
CA VAL A 176 3.72 4.79 39.15
C VAL A 176 2.80 3.69 38.62
N ILE A 177 3.37 2.52 38.36
CA ILE A 177 2.60 1.29 38.11
C ILE A 177 1.97 0.90 39.45
N GLY A 178 0.76 1.38 39.70
CA GLY A 178 -0.07 0.96 40.81
C GLY A 178 -0.47 -0.50 40.61
N ASN A 179 0.16 -1.40 41.37
CA ASN A 179 -0.32 -2.76 41.54
C ASN A 179 -1.66 -2.71 42.29
N ASN A 180 -2.77 -2.83 41.57
CA ASN A 180 -4.10 -3.03 42.16
C ASN A 180 -4.24 -4.47 42.67
N ASN A 181 -3.45 -4.82 43.69
CA ASN A 181 -3.76 -5.96 44.54
C ASN A 181 -3.83 -5.49 46.00
N SER A 182 -4.86 -4.71 46.30
CA SER A 182 -5.31 -4.43 47.65
C SER A 182 -5.97 -5.68 48.22
N GLY A 183 -5.17 -6.53 48.88
CA GLY A 183 -5.62 -7.77 49.48
C GLY A 183 -4.72 -8.22 50.63
N ASN A 184 -4.91 -7.58 51.78
CA ASN A 184 -4.62 -8.09 53.13
C ASN A 184 -3.16 -8.39 53.53
N SER A 185 -2.55 -7.39 54.15
CA SER A 185 -1.58 -7.58 55.23
C SER A 185 -2.31 -8.11 56.48
N GLN A 186 -1.99 -9.32 56.95
CA GLN A 186 -2.06 -9.67 58.37
C GLN A 186 -1.17 -10.91 58.61
N GLY A 187 -0.12 -10.69 59.39
CA GLY A 187 1.07 -11.55 59.41
C GLY A 187 1.00 -12.81 60.26
N ARG A 188 2.13 -13.51 60.25
CA ARG A 188 2.72 -14.21 61.41
C ARG A 188 4.06 -14.76 60.99
N ASP A 189 5.11 -14.20 61.57
CA ASP A 189 6.40 -14.86 61.72
C ASP A 189 6.17 -16.19 62.44
N PHE A 190 6.66 -17.31 61.90
CA PHE A 190 7.16 -18.42 62.70
C PHE A 190 8.12 -19.27 61.86
N LEU A 191 9.37 -19.35 62.35
CA LEU A 191 10.37 -20.35 61.96
C LEU A 191 9.79 -21.77 62.08
N ASN A 192 9.99 -22.62 61.07
CA ASN A 192 10.65 -23.91 61.30
C ASN A 192 10.99 -24.67 60.02
N SER A 193 12.15 -25.32 60.11
CA SER A 193 12.75 -26.32 59.23
C SER A 193 11.79 -27.37 58.65
N GLN A 194 11.98 -27.73 57.38
CA GLN A 194 12.29 -29.09 56.89
C GLN A 194 12.01 -29.20 55.37
N SER A 195 13.05 -29.46 54.58
CA SER A 195 12.94 -30.25 53.34
C SER A 195 12.94 -31.75 53.73
N PRO A 196 12.73 -32.74 52.83
CA PRO A 196 12.07 -32.78 51.52
C PRO A 196 11.06 -33.97 51.40
N THR A 197 10.09 -33.99 50.48
CA THR A 197 9.64 -35.27 49.85
C THR A 197 8.94 -35.07 48.51
N PHE A 198 9.37 -35.87 47.53
CA PHE A 198 8.74 -36.17 46.24
C PHE A 198 7.37 -36.89 46.41
N ILE A 199 6.48 -36.79 45.40
CA ILE A 199 5.93 -37.91 44.61
C ILE A 199 4.86 -37.42 43.58
N THR A 200 5.27 -37.45 42.31
CA THR A 200 4.61 -38.04 41.10
C THR A 200 3.29 -37.53 40.51
N SER A 201 3.17 -37.84 39.20
CA SER A 201 1.98 -37.95 38.33
C SER A 201 1.57 -36.63 37.65
N LYS A 202 1.67 -36.41 36.33
CA LYS A 202 1.75 -37.29 35.14
C LYS A 202 2.41 -36.51 33.98
N HIS A 203 3.29 -37.16 33.23
CA HIS A 203 3.52 -36.85 31.82
C HIS A 203 2.40 -37.54 31.00
N PRO A 204 1.96 -36.96 29.86
CA PRO A 204 2.60 -37.23 28.57
C PRO A 204 2.79 -35.93 27.76
N SER A 205 3.95 -35.63 27.18
CA SER A 205 4.50 -36.16 25.92
C SER A 205 3.43 -36.28 24.83
N ALA A 206 3.23 -35.20 24.09
CA ALA A 206 2.80 -35.27 22.71
C ALA A 206 3.76 -34.42 21.86
N ILE A 207 4.36 -35.11 20.90
CA ILE A 207 5.24 -34.67 19.81
C ILE A 207 4.43 -33.72 18.88
N PRO A 208 5.05 -32.74 18.21
CA PRO A 208 4.34 -31.85 17.29
C PRO A 208 3.88 -32.63 16.06
N GLU A 209 2.58 -32.74 15.86
CA GLU A 209 2.01 -33.45 14.71
C GLU A 209 1.36 -32.45 13.73
N ASN A 210 2.05 -32.29 12.60
CA ASN A 210 1.53 -31.98 11.26
C ASN A 210 0.60 -30.77 11.08
N ASN A 211 1.21 -29.68 10.58
CA ASN A 211 0.58 -28.76 9.65
C ASN A 211 -0.12 -29.53 8.51
N PRO A 212 -1.43 -29.33 8.25
CA PRO A 212 -1.93 -29.57 6.92
C PRO A 212 -1.41 -28.47 6.01
N ILE A 213 -0.41 -28.81 5.21
CA ILE A 213 -0.04 -28.09 3.99
C ILE A 213 -1.35 -27.86 3.22
N LYS A 214 -1.72 -26.58 3.08
CA LYS A 214 -2.83 -26.13 2.26
C LYS A 214 -2.57 -26.66 0.85
N LYS A 215 -3.37 -27.63 0.41
CA LYS A 215 -3.35 -28.12 -0.97
C LYS A 215 -3.54 -26.91 -1.88
N SER A 216 -2.58 -26.67 -2.76
CA SER A 216 -2.65 -25.65 -3.79
C SER A 216 -3.84 -25.97 -4.70
N ASP A 217 -4.86 -25.11 -4.67
CA ASP A 217 -5.91 -25.12 -5.66
C ASP A 217 -5.28 -24.92 -7.04
N HIS A 218 -5.42 -25.93 -7.90
CA HIS A 218 -4.95 -25.96 -9.29
C HIS A 218 -5.66 -24.95 -10.22
N SER A 219 -6.31 -23.91 -9.67
CA SER A 219 -7.10 -22.90 -10.39
C SER A 219 -6.25 -21.93 -11.25
N ILE A 220 -4.99 -21.72 -10.89
CA ILE A 220 -4.12 -20.75 -11.59
C ILE A 220 -3.64 -21.31 -12.94
N TRP A 221 -3.36 -22.60 -13.04
CA TRP A 221 -2.86 -23.22 -14.27
C TRP A 221 -3.94 -23.31 -15.36
N ASP A 222 -5.22 -23.44 -14.99
CA ASP A 222 -6.32 -23.45 -15.95
C ASP A 222 -6.62 -22.05 -16.50
N LYS A 223 -6.42 -20.99 -15.69
CA LYS A 223 -6.49 -19.59 -16.16
C LYS A 223 -5.34 -19.24 -17.12
N ILE A 224 -4.13 -19.73 -16.85
CA ILE A 224 -2.96 -19.51 -17.74
C ILE A 224 -3.16 -20.18 -19.10
N LYS A 225 -3.72 -21.41 -19.14
CA LYS A 225 -4.06 -22.09 -20.40
C LYS A 225 -5.16 -21.38 -21.19
N TYR A 226 -6.12 -20.76 -20.51
CA TYR A 226 -7.17 -19.98 -21.17
C TYR A 226 -6.63 -18.68 -21.78
N ILE A 227 -5.75 -17.97 -21.07
CA ILE A 227 -5.14 -16.71 -21.55
C ILE A 227 -4.18 -16.98 -22.72
N SER A 228 -3.38 -18.05 -22.67
CA SER A 228 -2.49 -18.40 -23.78
C SER A 228 -3.24 -18.83 -25.04
N GLY A 229 -4.40 -19.47 -24.90
CA GLY A 229 -5.29 -19.79 -26.03
C GLY A 229 -5.87 -18.54 -26.72
N ILE A 230 -6.26 -17.52 -25.94
CA ILE A 230 -6.77 -16.25 -26.49
C ILE A 230 -5.68 -15.48 -27.24
N ALA A 231 -4.46 -15.44 -26.71
CA ALA A 231 -3.33 -14.78 -27.35
C ALA A 231 -2.98 -15.42 -28.71
N ALA A 232 -3.00 -16.76 -28.79
CA ALA A 232 -2.76 -17.48 -30.04
C ALA A 232 -3.86 -17.21 -31.09
N ALA A 233 -5.12 -17.14 -30.68
CA ALA A 233 -6.23 -16.82 -31.57
C ALA A 233 -6.15 -15.38 -32.12
N LEU A 234 -5.77 -14.41 -31.28
CA LEU A 234 -5.55 -13.01 -31.69
C LEU A 234 -4.39 -12.87 -32.68
N ALA A 235 -3.27 -13.57 -32.44
CA ALA A 235 -2.13 -13.56 -33.35
C ALA A 235 -2.48 -14.12 -34.74
N ALA A 236 -3.27 -15.22 -34.78
CA ALA A 236 -3.73 -15.79 -36.04
C ALA A 236 -4.67 -14.84 -36.81
N LEU A 237 -5.52 -14.10 -36.10
CA LEU A 237 -6.48 -13.16 -36.70
C LEU A 237 -5.78 -11.92 -37.27
N ILE A 238 -4.76 -11.42 -36.58
CA ILE A 238 -3.88 -10.35 -37.07
C ILE A 238 -3.11 -10.82 -38.31
N GLY A 239 -2.55 -12.04 -38.29
CA GLY A 239 -1.86 -12.62 -39.44
C GLY A 239 -2.76 -12.73 -40.68
N LEU A 240 -4.02 -13.14 -40.49
CA LEU A 240 -5.00 -13.23 -41.56
C LEU A 240 -5.34 -11.85 -42.15
N LEU A 241 -5.52 -10.83 -41.30
CA LEU A 241 -5.81 -9.46 -41.75
C LEU A 241 -4.64 -8.87 -42.55
N VAL A 242 -3.40 -9.13 -42.14
CA VAL A 242 -2.20 -8.69 -42.90
C VAL A 242 -2.10 -9.42 -44.24
N ALA A 243 -2.42 -10.71 -44.29
CA ALA A 243 -2.44 -11.47 -45.54
C ALA A 243 -3.51 -10.95 -46.51
N ILE A 244 -4.71 -10.64 -46.02
CA ILE A 244 -5.78 -10.03 -46.82
C ILE A 244 -5.36 -8.64 -47.31
N ALA A 245 -4.79 -7.80 -46.46
CA ALA A 245 -4.36 -6.46 -46.84
C ALA A 245 -3.27 -6.47 -47.94
N LYS A 246 -2.35 -7.43 -47.91
CA LYS A 246 -1.37 -7.65 -48.99
C LYS A 246 -2.03 -8.15 -50.28
N ALA A 247 -2.99 -9.07 -50.18
CA ALA A 247 -3.67 -9.61 -51.36
C ALA A 247 -4.54 -8.57 -52.09
N VAL A 248 -5.07 -7.58 -51.37
CA VAL A 248 -5.90 -6.49 -51.91
C VAL A 248 -5.05 -5.27 -52.31
N GLY A 249 -3.72 -5.31 -52.13
CA GLY A 249 -2.80 -4.25 -52.57
C GLY A 249 -2.82 -2.99 -51.69
N TYR A 250 -3.22 -3.12 -50.42
CA TYR A 250 -3.23 -2.01 -49.45
C TYR A 250 -1.91 -1.87 -48.67
N LEU A 251 -0.99 -2.83 -48.79
CA LEU A 251 0.32 -2.91 -48.15
C LEU A 251 1.35 -3.46 -49.15
#